data_AF-A0A537RAN6-F1
#
_entry.id   AF-A0A537RAN6-F1
#
_cell.length_a   1.000
_cell.length_b   1.000
_cell.length_c   1.000
_cell.angle_alpha   90.00
_cell.angle_beta   90.00
_cell.angle_gamma   90.00
#
_symmetry.space_group_name_H-M   'P 1'
#
loop_
_entity.id
_entity.type
_entity.pdbx_description
1 polymer ?
#
loop_
_entity_poly.entity_id
_entity_poly.type
_entity_poly.pdbx_seq_one_letter_code
_entity_poly.pdbx_strand_id
1 'polypeptide(L)'
;MDEKVVLACLVHDIGVIGFIRADHGYWGAQMVAPYVDEEVSWAIRAHQALRFYPDESVGYSYPESYIKNFGADYRPDPYIEEEYKRARDHKWYMTARMITVHDIYSFDPDVVVELEEFTDIIGRNFKQPKEGLGWDSSPSAHMWRTLIRPTRYL
;
A
#
# COMPACT_ATOMS: atom_id res chain seq x y z
N MET A 1 17.17 -4.44 3.51
CA MET A 1 15.70 -4.50 3.57
C MET A 1 15.25 -5.73 2.79
N ASP A 2 14.26 -6.48 3.29
CA ASP A 2 13.72 -7.66 2.60
C ASP A 2 13.02 -7.25 1.29
N GLU A 3 13.12 -8.03 0.22
CA GLU A 3 12.53 -7.69 -1.09
C GLU A 3 11.00 -7.58 -1.05
N LYS A 4 10.33 -8.34 -0.17
CA LYS A 4 8.89 -8.21 0.04
C LYS A 4 8.54 -6.85 0.61
N VAL A 5 9.36 -6.31 1.53
CA VAL A 5 9.18 -4.97 2.07
C VAL A 5 9.38 -3.93 0.97
N VAL A 6 10.40 -4.09 0.13
CA VAL A 6 10.62 -3.20 -1.03
C VAL A 6 9.42 -3.23 -1.97
N LEU A 7 8.92 -4.42 -2.34
CA LEU A 7 7.74 -4.55 -3.19
C LEU A 7 6.51 -3.91 -2.53
N ALA A 8 6.30 -4.14 -1.23
CA ALA A 8 5.18 -3.56 -0.50
C ALA A 8 5.24 -2.02 -0.53
N CYS A 9 6.42 -1.43 -0.30
CA CYS A 9 6.61 0.02 -0.45
C CYS A 9 6.32 0.49 -1.88
N LEU A 10 6.76 -0.25 -2.90
CA LEU A 10 6.54 0.12 -4.30
C LEU A 10 5.05 0.16 -4.70
N VAL A 11 4.25 -0.76 -4.16
CA VAL A 11 2.85 -0.95 -4.63
C VAL A 11 1.77 -0.55 -3.61
N HIS A 12 2.11 -0.05 -2.42
CA HIS A 12 1.13 0.21 -1.36
C HIS A 12 -0.01 1.15 -1.78
N ASP A 13 0.30 2.15 -2.60
CA ASP A 13 -0.62 3.20 -3.04
C ASP A 13 -1.18 2.99 -4.46
N ILE A 14 -1.00 1.79 -5.03
CA ILE A 14 -1.47 1.45 -6.38
C ILE A 14 -2.97 1.73 -6.61
N GLY A 15 -3.78 1.71 -5.53
CA GLY A 15 -5.21 2.02 -5.56
C GLY A 15 -5.54 3.51 -5.60
N VAL A 16 -4.63 4.41 -5.16
CA VAL A 16 -4.91 5.83 -4.89
C VAL A 16 -5.17 6.64 -6.17
N ILE A 17 -4.36 6.46 -7.20
CA ILE A 17 -4.41 7.25 -8.44
C ILE A 17 -5.31 6.59 -9.48
N GLY A 18 -5.28 5.27 -9.58
CA GLY A 18 -5.96 4.55 -10.67
C GLY A 18 -7.37 4.07 -10.35
N PHE A 19 -7.69 3.77 -9.08
CA PHE A 19 -8.88 2.98 -8.73
C PHE A 19 -9.84 3.71 -7.78
N ILE A 20 -9.75 3.44 -6.47
CA ILE A 20 -10.62 4.01 -5.45
C ILE A 20 -9.73 4.56 -4.33
N ARG A 21 -9.79 5.89 -4.14
CA ARG A 21 -8.95 6.59 -3.16
C ARG A 21 -9.40 6.39 -1.71
N ALA A 22 -10.72 6.39 -1.48
CA ALA A 22 -11.27 6.05 -0.17
C ALA A 22 -10.92 4.60 0.15
N ASP A 23 -10.36 4.35 1.33
CA ASP A 23 -9.87 3.02 1.72
C ASP A 23 -8.84 2.39 0.75
N HIS A 24 -7.98 3.22 0.16
CA HIS A 24 -6.95 2.78 -0.80
C HIS A 24 -6.09 1.62 -0.32
N GLY A 25 -5.73 1.54 0.97
CA GLY A 25 -4.95 0.42 1.50
C GLY A 25 -5.73 -0.90 1.46
N TYR A 26 -7.05 -0.85 1.72
CA TYR A 26 -7.91 -2.04 1.62
C TYR A 26 -8.11 -2.46 0.16
N TRP A 27 -8.44 -1.51 -0.73
CA TRP A 27 -8.60 -1.80 -2.15
C TRP A 27 -7.31 -2.27 -2.80
N GLY A 28 -6.18 -1.61 -2.51
CA GLY A 28 -4.86 -1.98 -2.98
C GLY A 28 -4.47 -3.39 -2.53
N ALA A 29 -4.64 -3.69 -1.23
CA ALA A 29 -4.38 -5.02 -0.69
C ALA A 29 -5.23 -6.11 -1.36
N GLN A 30 -6.53 -5.88 -1.53
CA GLN A 30 -7.42 -6.83 -2.22
C GLN A 30 -7.01 -7.05 -3.68
N MET A 31 -6.61 -5.97 -4.36
CA MET A 31 -6.20 -6.02 -5.76
C MET A 31 -4.95 -6.87 -5.97
N VAL A 32 -3.92 -6.67 -5.13
CA VAL A 32 -2.63 -7.36 -5.27
C VAL A 32 -2.58 -8.74 -4.61
N ALA A 33 -3.47 -9.04 -3.65
CA ALA A 33 -3.42 -10.28 -2.85
C ALA A 33 -3.27 -11.59 -3.67
N PRO A 34 -3.89 -11.78 -4.86
CA PRO A 34 -3.67 -13.00 -5.64
C PRO A 34 -2.28 -13.13 -6.28
N TYR A 35 -1.48 -12.06 -6.22
CA TYR A 35 -0.24 -11.90 -6.98
C TYR A 35 1.00 -11.76 -6.12
N VAL A 36 0.85 -11.50 -4.82
CA VAL A 36 1.98 -11.25 -3.90
C VAL A 36 1.88 -12.15 -2.68
N ASP A 37 2.93 -12.17 -1.87
CA ASP A 37 2.90 -12.86 -0.58
C ASP A 37 1.82 -12.28 0.35
N GLU A 38 1.22 -13.13 1.19
CA GLU A 38 0.20 -12.71 2.15
C GLU A 38 0.69 -11.54 3.01
N GLU A 39 1.97 -11.57 3.41
CA GLU A 39 2.61 -10.50 4.18
C GLU A 39 2.56 -9.15 3.47
N VAL A 40 2.85 -9.12 2.16
CA VAL A 40 2.83 -7.90 1.34
C VAL A 40 1.41 -7.33 1.31
N SER A 41 0.42 -8.17 0.97
CA SER A 41 -0.97 -7.72 0.93
C SER A 41 -1.50 -7.25 2.29
N TRP A 42 -1.11 -7.94 3.38
CA TRP A 42 -1.48 -7.55 4.74
C TRP A 42 -0.84 -6.21 5.12
N ALA A 43 0.44 -6.02 4.79
CA ALA A 43 1.15 -4.79 5.10
C ALA A 43 0.56 -3.59 4.36
N ILE A 44 0.20 -3.77 3.09
CA ILE A 44 -0.53 -2.76 2.29
C ILE A 44 -1.90 -2.45 2.89
N ARG A 45 -2.61 -3.42 3.47
CA ARG A 45 -3.85 -3.08 4.18
C ARG A 45 -3.58 -2.27 5.45
N ALA A 46 -2.65 -2.73 6.27
CA ALA A 46 -2.39 -2.18 7.60
C ALA A 46 -1.77 -0.77 7.54
N HIS A 47 -0.98 -0.45 6.51
CA HIS A 47 -0.31 0.87 6.40
C HIS A 47 -1.32 2.04 6.45
N GLN A 48 -2.53 1.84 5.91
CA GLN A 48 -3.58 2.87 5.91
C GLN A 48 -3.96 3.31 7.33
N ALA A 49 -3.99 2.39 8.29
CA ALA A 49 -4.26 2.74 9.68
C ALA A 49 -2.99 3.27 10.36
N LEU A 50 -1.86 2.59 10.14
CA LEU A 50 -0.59 2.90 10.80
C LEU A 50 -0.06 4.31 10.50
N ARG A 51 -0.35 4.88 9.32
CA ARG A 51 0.11 6.22 8.93
C ARG A 51 -0.32 7.33 9.89
N PHE A 52 -1.41 7.14 10.63
CA PHE A 52 -1.93 8.12 11.59
C PHE A 52 -1.30 8.03 12.99
N TYR A 53 -0.48 7.01 13.26
CA TYR A 53 0.05 6.76 14.60
C TYR A 53 1.57 6.71 14.59
N PRO A 54 2.24 7.54 15.41
CA PRO A 54 3.71 7.56 15.48
C PRO A 54 4.27 6.25 16.04
N ASP A 55 5.50 5.93 15.66
CA ASP A 55 6.32 4.91 16.30
C ASP A 55 7.78 5.40 16.33
N GLU A 56 8.15 6.02 17.45
CA GLU A 56 9.49 6.59 17.65
C GLU A 56 10.60 5.53 17.67
N SER A 57 10.28 4.26 17.94
CA SER A 57 11.27 3.18 17.96
C SER A 57 11.90 2.94 16.58
N VAL A 58 11.23 3.39 15.52
CA VAL A 58 11.71 3.34 14.13
C VAL A 58 11.74 4.71 13.47
N GLY A 59 11.70 5.79 14.28
CA GLY A 59 11.81 7.16 13.79
C GLY A 59 10.59 7.66 12.99
N TYR A 60 9.43 7.01 13.10
CA TYR A 60 8.20 7.48 12.45
C TYR A 60 7.46 8.45 13.38
N SER A 61 7.66 9.75 13.17
CA SER A 61 6.84 10.79 13.81
C SER A 61 5.52 11.01 13.05
N TYR A 62 4.53 11.61 13.71
CA TYR A 62 3.30 12.02 13.02
C TYR A 62 3.63 13.04 11.92
N PRO A 63 3.23 12.84 10.65
CA PRO A 63 3.63 13.72 9.56
C PRO A 63 3.10 15.16 9.72
N GLU A 64 3.98 16.16 9.57
CA GLU A 64 3.57 17.59 9.60
C GLU A 64 2.56 17.92 8.50
N SER A 65 2.67 17.26 7.34
CA SER A 65 1.72 17.39 6.24
C SER A 65 0.30 17.00 6.64
N TYR A 66 0.14 16.07 7.59
CA TYR A 66 -1.18 15.64 8.05
C TYR A 66 -1.81 16.69 8.97
N ILE A 67 -1.01 17.33 9.83
CA ILE A 67 -1.45 18.49 10.62
C ILE A 67 -1.94 19.60 9.69
N LYS A 68 -1.19 19.89 8.63
CA LYS A 68 -1.55 20.91 7.62
C LYS A 68 -2.83 20.55 6.85
N ASN A 69 -3.01 19.29 6.48
CA ASN A 69 -4.11 18.84 5.63
C ASN A 69 -5.41 18.57 6.40
N PHE A 70 -5.32 18.07 7.64
CA PHE A 70 -6.48 17.64 8.43
C PHE A 70 -6.74 18.47 9.69
N GLY A 71 -5.74 19.22 10.16
CA GLY A 71 -5.78 19.99 11.42
C GLY A 71 -5.15 19.22 12.59
N ALA A 72 -4.64 19.97 13.58
CA ALA A 72 -3.95 19.40 14.75
C ALA A 72 -4.84 18.53 15.64
N ASP A 73 -6.15 18.78 15.64
CA ASP A 73 -7.14 18.05 16.44
C ASP A 73 -7.79 16.89 15.68
N TYR A 74 -7.36 16.62 14.44
CA TYR A 74 -7.92 15.53 13.65
C TYR A 74 -7.73 14.20 14.35
N ARG A 75 -8.81 13.41 14.40
CA ARG A 75 -8.79 12.02 14.82
C ARG A 75 -9.38 11.16 13.70
N PRO A 76 -8.73 10.04 13.34
CA PRO A 76 -9.30 9.13 12.37
C PRO A 76 -10.57 8.47 12.93
N ASP A 77 -11.39 7.92 12.04
CA ASP A 77 -12.62 7.23 12.43
C ASP A 77 -12.33 6.05 13.39
N PRO A 78 -13.28 5.68 14.27
CA PRO A 78 -13.04 4.65 15.30
C PRO A 78 -12.49 3.32 14.76
N TYR A 79 -12.92 2.88 13.56
CA TYR A 79 -12.45 1.63 12.97
C TYR A 79 -10.96 1.66 12.61
N ILE A 80 -10.39 2.84 12.32
CA ILE A 80 -8.96 3.02 12.06
C ILE A 80 -8.16 2.85 13.34
N GLU A 81 -8.67 3.36 14.47
CA GLU A 81 -8.04 3.18 15.78
C GLU A 81 -8.05 1.70 16.21
N GLU A 82 -9.17 1.01 15.98
CA GLU A 82 -9.27 -0.43 16.23
C GLU A 82 -8.30 -1.23 15.36
N GLU A 83 -8.19 -0.89 14.06
CA GLU A 83 -7.25 -1.54 13.16
C GLU A 83 -5.79 -1.26 13.56
N TYR A 84 -5.45 -0.05 14.00
CA TYR A 84 -4.12 0.27 14.52
C TYR A 84 -3.76 -0.62 15.71
N LYS A 85 -4.67 -0.76 16.70
CA LYS A 85 -4.46 -1.61 17.87
C LYS A 85 -4.23 -3.06 17.45
N ARG A 86 -5.08 -3.58 16.55
CA ARG A 86 -4.96 -4.94 16.00
C ARG A 86 -3.63 -5.15 15.25
N ALA A 87 -3.22 -4.17 14.46
CA ALA A 87 -1.99 -4.25 13.68
C ALA A 87 -0.75 -4.24 14.58
N ARG A 88 -0.76 -3.52 15.71
CA ARG A 88 0.40 -3.39 16.61
C ARG A 88 0.87 -4.72 17.20
N ASP A 89 -0.07 -5.64 17.41
CA ASP A 89 0.19 -6.98 17.96
C ASP A 89 0.43 -8.04 16.87
N HIS A 90 0.41 -7.65 15.59
CA HIS A 90 0.55 -8.60 14.48
C HIS A 90 2.02 -8.89 14.13
N LYS A 91 2.33 -10.14 13.78
CA LYS A 91 3.69 -10.59 13.40
C LYS A 91 4.33 -9.78 12.26
N TRP A 92 3.52 -9.21 11.37
CA TRP A 92 3.96 -8.40 10.22
C TRP A 92 3.88 -6.90 10.45
N TYR A 93 3.65 -6.45 11.69
CA TYR A 93 3.58 -5.04 12.06
C TYR A 93 4.73 -4.23 11.47
N MET A 94 5.96 -4.74 11.59
CA MET A 94 7.15 -4.05 11.12
C MET A 94 7.17 -3.87 9.60
N THR A 95 6.65 -4.81 8.83
CA THR A 95 6.56 -4.68 7.37
C THR A 95 5.62 -3.55 6.97
N ALA A 96 4.43 -3.47 7.58
CA ALA A 96 3.50 -2.37 7.36
C ALA A 96 4.05 -1.02 7.84
N ARG A 97 4.78 -1.03 8.97
CA ARG A 97 5.41 0.16 9.51
C ARG A 97 6.53 0.69 8.62
N MET A 98 7.32 -0.19 7.99
CA MET A 98 8.34 0.23 7.03
C MET A 98 7.74 0.89 5.79
N ILE A 99 6.52 0.50 5.38
CA ILE A 99 5.79 1.24 4.33
C ILE A 99 5.60 2.70 4.76
N THR A 100 5.07 2.95 5.97
CA THR A 100 4.82 4.34 6.41
C THR A 100 6.11 5.14 6.59
N VAL A 101 7.20 4.50 7.02
CA VAL A 101 8.53 5.15 7.11
C VAL A 101 9.04 5.54 5.73
N HIS A 102 8.86 4.67 4.73
CA HIS A 102 9.40 4.89 3.39
C HIS A 102 8.49 5.70 2.46
N ASP A 103 7.20 5.83 2.79
CA ASP A 103 6.23 6.64 2.05
C ASP A 103 6.67 8.11 1.93
N ILE A 104 7.29 8.65 2.99
CA ILE A 104 7.73 10.06 3.06
C ILE A 104 8.83 10.41 2.04
N TYR A 105 9.66 9.44 1.62
CA TYR A 105 10.74 9.70 0.65
C TYR A 105 10.23 9.96 -0.77
N SER A 106 8.98 9.58 -1.08
CA SER A 106 8.34 9.81 -2.38
C SER A 106 8.10 11.31 -2.68
N PHE A 107 8.42 12.21 -1.74
CA PHE A 107 8.25 13.65 -1.86
C PHE A 107 9.58 14.43 -1.98
N ASP A 108 10.72 13.74 -2.05
CA ASP A 108 12.02 14.39 -2.31
C ASP A 108 12.16 14.76 -3.80
N PRO A 109 12.19 16.06 -4.16
CA PRO A 109 12.23 16.48 -5.56
C PRO A 109 13.58 16.22 -6.24
N ASP A 110 14.66 15.96 -5.47
CA ASP A 110 16.00 15.76 -6.00
C ASP A 110 16.30 14.27 -6.29
N VAL A 111 15.43 13.36 -5.85
CA VAL A 111 15.58 11.93 -6.09
C VAL A 111 14.86 11.55 -7.39
N VAL A 112 15.64 11.03 -8.35
CA VAL A 112 15.11 10.43 -9.59
C VAL A 112 15.10 8.93 -9.43
N VAL A 113 13.93 8.31 -9.60
CA VAL A 113 13.72 6.86 -9.49
C VAL A 113 13.04 6.38 -10.76
N GLU A 114 13.54 5.29 -11.33
CA GLU A 114 12.95 4.66 -12.52
C GLU A 114 12.33 3.31 -12.13
N LEU A 115 11.18 2.96 -12.72
CA LEU A 115 10.51 1.70 -12.42
C LEU A 115 11.38 0.49 -12.77
N GLU A 116 12.21 0.63 -13.80
CA GLU A 116 13.12 -0.40 -14.31
C GLU A 116 14.11 -0.88 -13.24
N GLU A 117 14.47 -0.04 -12.26
CA GLU A 117 15.33 -0.38 -11.13
C GLU A 117 14.72 -1.47 -10.23
N PHE A 118 13.39 -1.64 -10.27
CA PHE A 118 12.65 -2.64 -9.49
C PHE A 118 12.26 -3.87 -10.31
N THR A 119 12.64 -3.96 -11.58
CA THR A 119 12.21 -5.04 -12.50
C THR A 119 12.45 -6.43 -11.90
N ASP A 120 13.65 -6.68 -11.36
CA ASP A 120 13.99 -7.98 -10.78
C ASP A 120 13.24 -8.28 -9.48
N ILE A 121 12.92 -7.25 -8.69
CA ILE A 121 12.15 -7.39 -7.44
C ILE A 121 10.70 -7.74 -7.79
N ILE A 122 10.11 -7.01 -8.74
CA ILE A 122 8.76 -7.29 -9.26
C ILE A 122 8.71 -8.70 -9.84
N GLY A 123 9.67 -9.07 -10.70
CA GLY A 123 9.68 -10.37 -11.35
C GLY A 123 9.78 -11.56 -10.39
N ARG A 124 10.42 -11.38 -9.23
CA ARG A 124 10.57 -12.43 -8.21
C ARG A 124 9.43 -12.45 -7.18
N ASN A 125 8.78 -11.32 -6.92
CA ASN A 125 7.85 -11.17 -5.81
C ASN A 125 6.39 -10.85 -6.24
N PHE A 126 6.15 -10.59 -7.52
CA PHE A 126 4.83 -10.34 -8.09
C PHE A 126 4.54 -11.37 -9.20
N LYS A 127 3.60 -12.28 -8.92
CA LYS A 127 3.16 -13.32 -9.85
C LYS A 127 2.57 -12.70 -11.11
N GLN A 128 3.06 -13.17 -12.27
CA GLN A 128 2.59 -12.76 -13.59
C GLN A 128 1.70 -13.88 -14.19
N PRO A 129 0.36 -13.70 -14.25
CA PRO A 129 -0.52 -14.65 -14.92
C PRO A 129 -0.20 -14.72 -16.41
N LYS A 130 -0.30 -15.92 -17.02
CA LYS A 130 -0.02 -16.10 -18.45
C LYS A 130 -1.00 -15.32 -19.33
N GLU A 131 -2.24 -15.22 -18.87
CA GLU A 131 -3.33 -14.50 -19.52
C GLU A 131 -3.21 -12.97 -19.35
N GLY A 132 -2.36 -12.52 -18.41
CA GLY A 132 -2.19 -11.13 -18.02
C GLY A 132 -3.11 -10.69 -16.88
N LEU A 133 -2.74 -9.59 -16.20
CA LEU A 133 -3.54 -9.03 -15.11
C LEU A 133 -4.92 -8.62 -15.60
N GLY A 134 -5.95 -9.07 -14.88
CA GLY A 134 -7.35 -8.84 -15.24
C GLY A 134 -7.94 -9.83 -16.25
N TRP A 135 -7.14 -10.71 -16.85
CA TRP A 135 -7.65 -11.74 -17.77
C TRP A 135 -7.50 -13.16 -17.20
N ASP A 136 -6.95 -13.28 -16.00
CA ASP A 136 -6.96 -14.50 -15.21
C ASP A 136 -8.31 -14.74 -14.50
N SER A 137 -8.39 -15.83 -13.73
CA SER A 137 -9.55 -16.20 -12.92
C SER A 137 -9.41 -15.79 -11.45
N SER A 138 -8.56 -14.82 -11.13
CA SER A 138 -8.36 -14.37 -9.75
C SER A 138 -9.59 -13.60 -9.24
N PRO A 139 -9.81 -13.55 -7.91
CA PRO A 139 -10.91 -12.76 -7.35
C PRO A 139 -10.77 -11.26 -7.64
N SER A 140 -9.55 -10.75 -7.86
CA SER A 140 -9.31 -9.32 -8.17
C SER A 140 -9.19 -9.01 -9.66
N ALA A 141 -9.39 -9.99 -10.55
CA ALA A 141 -9.29 -9.79 -12.01
C ALA A 141 -10.21 -8.66 -12.51
N HIS A 142 -11.39 -8.53 -11.92
CA HIS A 142 -12.33 -7.48 -12.26
C HIS A 142 -11.80 -6.07 -11.93
N MET A 143 -11.02 -5.91 -10.87
CA MET A 143 -10.43 -4.62 -10.46
C MET A 143 -9.42 -4.13 -11.50
N TRP A 144 -8.55 -5.04 -11.97
CA TRP A 144 -7.62 -4.75 -13.07
C TRP A 144 -8.34 -4.40 -14.38
N ARG A 145 -9.42 -5.11 -14.73
CA ARG A 145 -10.21 -4.77 -15.93
C ARG A 145 -10.88 -3.40 -15.82
N THR A 146 -11.32 -3.01 -14.63
CA THR A 146 -11.85 -1.67 -14.39
C THR A 146 -10.78 -0.61 -14.62
N LEU A 147 -9.53 -0.85 -14.21
CA LEU A 147 -8.41 0.05 -14.49
C LEU A 147 -8.06 0.14 -15.98
N ILE A 148 -8.03 -1.01 -16.66
CA ILE A 148 -7.69 -1.09 -18.09
C ILE A 148 -8.80 -0.45 -18.95
N ARG A 149 -10.06 -0.55 -18.53
CA ARG A 149 -11.22 -0.07 -19.30
C ARG A 149 -12.18 0.76 -18.41
N PRO A 150 -11.75 1.94 -17.92
CA PRO A 150 -12.48 2.69 -16.89
C PRO A 150 -13.82 3.25 -17.35
N THR A 151 -14.03 3.40 -18.66
CA THR A 151 -15.26 3.93 -19.26
C THR A 151 -16.12 2.86 -19.92
N ARG A 152 -15.80 1.58 -19.74
CA ARG A 152 -16.55 0.49 -20.38
C ARG A 152 -17.95 0.39 -19.78
N TYR A 153 -18.94 0.66 -20.61
CA TYR A 153 -20.33 0.36 -20.30
C TYR A 153 -20.58 -1.15 -20.52
N LEU A 154 -20.64 -1.90 -19.42
CA LEU A 154 -20.81 -3.37 -19.33
C LEU A 154 -19.68 -4.22 -19.99
#